data_AF-A0A3E0N9Y9-F1
#
_entry.id   AF-A0A3E0N9Y9-F1
#
_cell.length_a   1.000
_cell.length_b   1.000
_cell.length_c   1.000
_cell.angle_alpha   90.00
_cell.angle_beta   90.00
_cell.angle_gamma   90.00
#
_symmetry.space_group_name_H-M   'P 1'
#
loop_
_entity.id
_entity.type
_entity.pdbx_description
1 polymer ?
#
loop_
_entity_poly.entity_id
_entity_poly.type
_entity_poly.pdbx_seq_one_letter_code
_entity_poly.pdbx_strand_id
1 'polypeptide(L)'
;MLAANARAIRSLLSGAVIRLAGFAVICSLIGMFVQMVMVAYPILAPSELTRVSSLAEGSLPRHLKEEARSFDTPDGVSFSVAGDWSLEGVQGEPWFWVSSLTGFRIENTDLPTSWTAASAVGINRGLAIATDDGVISHHHFLASPFEGDAPSSALVEQVALPLPFVTMAGHPRLAVVAVLSLSGNVTIVDFRNPKATLSHPISDDASTLFWASPIQLHVVGDNHAEVFQFKTTDIGGAWSRLINPVHYEGYSTPGYLWLPLPASEAAEPKYSIAPLLFGTLKAASLALLVAVPLSVGAAIYVGFFMSTVQRGRIRPAIDMLTAFPTVVLGAIGLFWIAPMFETVLAALMGIVILFPLLTILGVFAMRSAGMRLVRLDALDDWPLKMIPLVSLVLVVSAFTGVSLADSLPGGSLKGYLQNQGITLAYFNSILVGLILGLAITPTIFSVAEEAINSVPKNLASGALALGSTPWQSYRDIVLPLALPGMIAAVMIGFGRAAGETMILLMLSGNTGIIDMSVFEGLRSVSASLALELPEAPRDSSHYHVLFVMGLMLFAVTFAVNTLAELIKDSVKAKTRGV
;
A
#
# COMPACT_ATOMS: atom_id res chain seq x y z
N MET A 1 -61.58 21.19 8.21
CA MET A 1 -60.83 20.89 6.97
C MET A 1 -59.46 21.58 6.87
N LEU A 2 -59.34 22.89 7.10
CA LEU A 2 -58.07 23.63 6.98
C LEU A 2 -56.90 23.13 7.86
N ALA A 3 -57.18 22.73 9.12
CA ALA A 3 -56.14 22.21 10.03
C ALA A 3 -55.63 20.78 9.68
N ALA A 4 -56.43 19.99 8.94
CA ALA A 4 -56.02 18.68 8.45
C ALA A 4 -55.05 18.82 7.26
N ASN A 5 -55.31 19.79 6.37
CA ASN A 5 -54.39 20.15 5.29
C ASN A 5 -53.05 20.68 5.80
N ALA A 6 -53.05 21.49 6.87
CA ALA A 6 -51.80 22.02 7.42
C ALA A 6 -50.86 20.93 7.98
N ARG A 7 -51.39 19.88 8.62
CA ARG A 7 -50.58 18.74 9.10
C ARG A 7 -50.06 17.87 7.96
N ALA A 8 -50.90 17.60 6.95
CA ALA A 8 -50.49 16.86 5.77
C ALA A 8 -49.38 17.59 5.00
N ILE A 9 -49.53 18.92 4.81
CA ILE A 9 -48.52 19.75 4.15
C ILE A 9 -47.21 19.78 4.95
N ARG A 10 -47.25 19.93 6.28
CA ARG A 10 -46.04 19.88 7.11
C ARG A 10 -45.33 18.53 7.04
N SER A 11 -46.07 17.42 7.05
CA SER A 11 -45.49 16.08 6.92
C SER A 11 -44.86 15.85 5.54
N LEU A 12 -45.47 16.40 4.49
CA LEU A 12 -44.97 16.26 3.12
C LEU A 12 -43.73 17.13 2.92
N LEU A 13 -43.72 18.35 3.45
CA LEU A 13 -42.56 19.24 3.46
C LEU A 13 -41.40 18.66 4.28
N SER A 14 -41.64 18.18 5.51
CA SER A 14 -40.59 17.58 6.34
C SER A 14 -40.03 16.30 5.70
N GLY A 15 -40.91 15.45 5.14
CA GLY A 15 -40.51 14.26 4.40
C GLY A 15 -39.68 14.59 3.15
N ALA A 16 -40.06 15.64 2.42
CA ALA A 16 -39.30 16.12 1.27
C ALA A 16 -37.92 16.65 1.67
N VAL A 17 -37.83 17.44 2.74
CA VAL A 17 -36.55 17.97 3.27
C VAL A 17 -35.61 16.84 3.66
N ILE A 18 -36.10 15.81 4.37
CA ILE A 18 -35.28 14.66 4.77
C ILE A 18 -34.77 13.89 3.54
N ARG A 19 -35.64 13.66 2.54
CA ARG A 19 -35.25 12.96 1.31
C ARG A 19 -34.25 13.77 0.48
N LEU A 20 -34.46 15.08 0.37
CA LEU A 20 -33.53 16.00 -0.30
C LEU A 20 -32.17 16.03 0.41
N ALA A 21 -32.15 16.07 1.75
CA ALA A 21 -30.93 16.01 2.53
C ALA A 21 -30.18 14.68 2.31
N GLY A 22 -30.89 13.55 2.35
CA GLY A 22 -30.30 12.23 2.06
C GLY A 22 -29.76 12.14 0.63
N PHE A 23 -30.51 12.63 -0.36
CA PHE A 23 -30.09 12.67 -1.74
C PHE A 23 -28.85 13.56 -1.95
N ALA A 24 -28.80 14.73 -1.31
CA ALA A 24 -27.65 15.64 -1.38
C ALA A 24 -26.37 15.00 -0.83
N VAL A 25 -26.45 14.22 0.25
CA VAL A 25 -25.30 13.47 0.79
C VAL A 25 -24.82 12.42 -0.23
N ILE A 26 -25.74 11.67 -0.84
CA ILE A 26 -25.38 10.67 -1.87
C ILE A 26 -24.73 11.35 -3.07
N CYS A 27 -25.31 12.44 -3.59
CA CYS A 27 -24.72 13.21 -4.69
C CYS A 27 -23.34 13.78 -4.34
N SER A 28 -23.14 14.24 -3.10
CA SER A 28 -21.84 14.73 -2.64
C SER A 28 -20.79 13.61 -2.60
N LEU A 29 -21.12 12.44 -2.07
CA LEU A 29 -20.23 11.28 -2.05
C LEU A 29 -19.88 10.78 -3.46
N ILE A 30 -20.87 10.70 -4.35
CA ILE A 30 -20.65 10.36 -5.76
C ILE A 30 -19.79 11.45 -6.43
N GLY A 31 -20.07 12.73 -6.19
CA GLY A 31 -19.30 13.84 -6.71
C GLY A 31 -17.83 13.79 -6.28
N MET A 32 -17.56 13.54 -5.00
CA MET A 32 -16.20 13.33 -4.47
C MET A 32 -15.52 12.14 -5.13
N PHE A 33 -16.21 11.00 -5.26
CA PHE A 33 -15.66 9.82 -5.91
C PHE A 33 -15.33 10.07 -7.38
N VAL A 34 -16.25 10.70 -8.13
CA VAL A 34 -16.04 11.08 -9.53
C VAL A 34 -14.87 12.05 -9.65
N GLN A 35 -14.75 13.03 -8.75
CA GLN A 35 -13.63 13.96 -8.72
C GLN A 35 -12.31 13.22 -8.47
N MET A 36 -12.26 12.30 -7.51
CA MET A 36 -11.07 11.47 -7.26
C MET A 36 -10.69 10.63 -8.49
N VAL A 37 -11.68 10.03 -9.17
CA VAL A 37 -11.45 9.27 -10.41
C VAL A 37 -10.94 10.17 -11.53
N MET A 38 -11.51 11.37 -11.70
CA MET A 38 -11.03 12.34 -12.70
C MET A 38 -9.59 12.78 -12.43
N VAL A 39 -9.22 13.00 -11.18
CA VAL A 39 -7.84 13.36 -10.81
C VAL A 39 -6.91 12.15 -10.95
N ALA A 40 -7.36 10.93 -10.69
CA ALA A 40 -6.54 9.73 -10.87
C ALA A 40 -6.33 9.37 -12.35
N TYR A 41 -7.35 9.54 -13.19
CA TYR A 41 -7.39 9.04 -14.57
C TYR A 41 -6.13 9.33 -15.43
N PRO A 42 -5.51 10.54 -15.39
CA PRO A 42 -4.35 10.84 -16.21
C PRO A 42 -3.18 9.87 -16.07
N ILE A 43 -2.95 9.28 -14.87
CA ILE A 43 -1.86 8.31 -14.69
C ILE A 43 -2.13 6.97 -15.39
N LEU A 44 -3.40 6.63 -15.57
CA LEU A 44 -3.86 5.40 -16.22
C LEU A 44 -4.10 5.60 -17.73
N ALA A 45 -4.15 6.86 -18.19
CA ALA A 45 -4.31 7.16 -19.59
C ALA A 45 -3.10 6.66 -20.38
N PRO A 46 -3.31 6.03 -21.56
CA PRO A 46 -2.22 5.65 -22.43
C PRO A 46 -1.44 6.89 -22.90
N SER A 47 -0.23 6.66 -23.36
CA SER A 47 0.57 7.74 -23.93
C SER A 47 -0.04 8.20 -25.25
N GLU A 48 0.06 9.49 -25.55
CA GLU A 48 -0.48 10.10 -26.76
C GLU A 48 0.63 10.79 -27.54
N LEU A 49 0.61 10.63 -28.86
CA LEU A 49 1.46 11.37 -29.79
C LEU A 49 0.55 12.19 -30.69
N THR A 50 0.73 13.51 -30.71
CA THR A 50 -0.11 14.41 -31.52
C THR A 50 0.76 15.30 -32.39
N ARG A 51 0.40 15.46 -33.67
CA ARG A 51 1.09 16.39 -34.57
C ARG A 51 0.60 17.82 -34.27
N VAL A 52 1.53 18.73 -33.94
CA VAL A 52 1.20 20.11 -33.55
C VAL A 52 1.39 21.09 -34.70
N SER A 53 2.44 20.95 -35.50
CA SER A 53 2.70 21.84 -36.64
C SER A 53 3.65 21.22 -37.67
N SER A 54 3.52 21.69 -38.91
CA SER A 54 4.51 21.52 -39.98
C SER A 54 5.24 22.84 -40.20
N LEU A 55 6.55 22.87 -39.96
CA LEU A 55 7.41 24.01 -40.20
C LEU A 55 8.17 23.80 -41.52
N ALA A 56 8.38 24.88 -42.28
CA ALA A 56 9.32 24.86 -43.40
C ALA A 56 10.76 24.88 -42.86
N GLU A 57 11.66 24.12 -43.48
CA GLU A 57 13.02 23.83 -43.01
C GLU A 57 13.88 25.07 -42.63
N GLY A 58 13.53 26.24 -43.18
CA GLY A 58 14.18 27.52 -42.93
C GLY A 58 13.94 28.14 -41.54
N SER A 59 13.00 27.62 -40.74
CA SER A 59 12.69 28.15 -39.39
C SER A 59 13.31 27.39 -38.23
N LEU A 60 14.12 26.35 -38.49
CA LEU A 60 14.81 25.58 -37.45
C LEU A 60 16.11 26.27 -37.00
N PRO A 61 16.29 26.54 -35.69
CA PRO A 61 17.55 27.06 -35.14
C PRO A 61 18.77 26.21 -35.53
N ARG A 62 19.90 26.86 -35.89
CA ARG A 62 21.13 26.16 -36.35
C ARG A 62 21.67 25.10 -35.38
N HIS A 63 21.56 25.30 -34.07
CA HIS A 63 22.06 24.35 -33.07
C HIS A 63 21.32 22.99 -33.13
N LEU A 64 20.01 22.99 -33.43
CA LEU A 64 19.24 21.74 -33.58
C LEU A 64 19.60 20.98 -34.86
N LYS A 65 20.09 21.68 -35.89
CA LYS A 65 20.59 21.05 -37.12
C LYS A 65 21.95 20.38 -36.93
N GLU A 66 22.76 20.85 -35.98
CA GLU A 66 24.06 20.27 -35.63
C GLU A 66 23.89 19.00 -34.77
N GLU A 67 22.99 19.02 -33.77
CA GLU A 67 22.65 17.83 -32.97
C GLU A 67 21.98 16.73 -33.82
N ALA A 68 21.14 17.07 -34.79
CA ALA A 68 20.53 16.09 -35.70
C ALA A 68 21.54 15.39 -36.61
N ARG A 69 22.72 15.99 -36.86
CA ARG A 69 23.79 15.43 -37.70
C ARG A 69 24.86 14.69 -36.92
N SER A 70 24.98 14.89 -35.60
CA SER A 70 26.00 14.24 -34.78
C SER A 70 25.72 12.76 -34.47
N PHE A 71 24.52 12.26 -34.76
CA PHE A 71 24.14 10.87 -34.53
C PHE A 71 24.40 9.94 -35.73
N ASP A 72 24.87 10.49 -36.86
CA ASP A 72 24.99 9.78 -38.15
C ASP A 72 26.47 9.65 -38.59
N THR A 73 27.38 9.39 -37.64
CA THR A 73 28.80 9.18 -37.94
C THR A 73 29.09 7.70 -38.21
N PRO A 74 29.76 7.35 -39.33
CA PRO A 74 30.27 6.01 -39.60
C PRO A 74 31.29 5.48 -38.58
N ASP A 75 31.73 6.32 -37.63
CA ASP A 75 32.86 6.09 -36.72
C ASP A 75 32.47 5.42 -35.37
N GLY A 76 31.25 4.86 -35.27
CA GLY A 76 30.74 4.22 -34.05
C GLY A 76 29.97 5.16 -33.12
N VAL A 77 29.33 4.59 -32.10
CA VAL A 77 28.55 5.31 -31.08
C VAL A 77 29.22 5.22 -29.72
N SER A 78 29.18 6.31 -28.96
CA SER A 78 29.70 6.37 -27.58
C SER A 78 28.67 6.99 -26.65
N PHE A 79 28.37 6.30 -25.56
CA PHE A 79 27.42 6.75 -24.54
C PHE A 79 28.13 6.91 -23.20
N SER A 80 28.07 8.10 -22.61
CA SER A 80 28.60 8.35 -21.27
C SER A 80 27.68 7.69 -20.22
N VAL A 81 28.25 6.84 -19.37
CA VAL A 81 27.55 6.11 -18.29
C VAL A 81 28.04 6.64 -16.93
N ALA A 82 27.34 6.30 -15.84
CA ALA A 82 27.68 6.77 -14.51
C ALA A 82 29.16 6.49 -14.13
N GLY A 83 29.82 7.51 -13.56
CA GLY A 83 31.24 7.46 -13.20
C GLY A 83 32.14 7.87 -14.37
N ASP A 84 33.29 7.22 -14.48
CA ASP A 84 34.29 7.48 -15.52
C ASP A 84 34.17 6.50 -16.70
N TRP A 85 33.01 5.87 -16.89
CA TRP A 85 32.82 4.84 -17.91
C TRP A 85 31.97 5.34 -19.08
N SER A 86 32.37 5.00 -20.29
CA SER A 86 31.57 5.11 -21.51
C SER A 86 31.33 3.73 -22.11
N LEU A 87 30.21 3.59 -22.81
CA LEU A 87 29.91 2.42 -23.62
C LEU A 87 30.11 2.78 -25.09
N GLU A 88 31.03 2.09 -25.76
CA GLU A 88 31.37 2.31 -27.16
C GLU A 88 30.98 1.10 -28.00
N GLY A 89 30.37 1.34 -29.16
CA GLY A 89 29.94 0.29 -30.08
C GLY A 89 30.19 0.68 -31.53
N VAL A 90 30.70 -0.26 -32.30
CA VAL A 90 30.79 -0.18 -33.77
C VAL A 90 29.93 -1.28 -34.35
N GLN A 91 29.23 -0.98 -35.44
CA GLN A 91 28.35 -1.95 -36.10
C GLN A 91 29.14 -3.18 -36.55
N GLY A 92 28.72 -4.38 -36.13
CA GLY A 92 29.39 -5.64 -36.44
C GLY A 92 30.56 -6.02 -35.52
N GLU A 93 30.92 -5.17 -34.56
CA GLU A 93 31.91 -5.46 -33.52
C GLU A 93 31.25 -5.63 -32.14
N PRO A 94 31.92 -6.29 -31.17
CA PRO A 94 31.48 -6.29 -29.78
C PRO A 94 31.42 -4.88 -29.19
N TRP A 95 30.52 -4.69 -28.23
CA TRP A 95 30.45 -3.47 -27.44
C TRP A 95 31.57 -3.45 -26.40
N PHE A 96 32.10 -2.28 -26.07
CA PHE A 96 33.16 -2.13 -25.08
C PHE A 96 32.82 -1.07 -24.03
N TRP A 97 33.00 -1.42 -22.77
CA TRP A 97 33.11 -0.47 -21.66
C TRP A 97 34.50 0.16 -21.69
N VAL A 98 34.57 1.49 -21.80
CA VAL A 98 35.82 2.24 -21.88
C VAL A 98 35.91 3.20 -20.70
N SER A 99 37.00 3.12 -19.93
CA SER A 99 37.26 4.08 -18.85
C SER A 99 37.85 5.36 -19.43
N SER A 100 37.18 6.49 -19.23
CA SER A 100 37.65 7.82 -19.67
C SER A 100 38.94 8.25 -18.97
N LEU A 101 39.16 7.77 -17.73
CA LEU A 101 40.34 8.09 -16.93
C LEU A 101 41.57 7.25 -17.33
N THR A 102 41.38 5.94 -17.54
CA THR A 102 42.49 4.98 -17.72
C THR A 102 42.66 4.51 -19.17
N GLY A 103 41.64 4.68 -20.02
CA GLY A 103 41.58 4.13 -21.37
C GLY A 103 41.39 2.61 -21.41
N PHE A 104 41.15 1.96 -20.27
CA PHE A 104 40.93 0.50 -20.20
C PHE A 104 39.62 0.13 -20.91
N ARG A 105 39.66 -0.94 -21.72
CA ARG A 105 38.52 -1.43 -22.52
C ARG A 105 38.13 -2.84 -22.09
N ILE A 106 36.87 -3.06 -21.77
CA ILE A 106 36.31 -4.36 -21.40
C ILE A 106 35.16 -4.69 -22.34
N GLU A 107 35.18 -5.88 -22.93
CA GLU A 107 34.08 -6.33 -23.80
C GLU A 107 32.79 -6.51 -23.00
N ASN A 108 31.68 -6.01 -23.54
CA ASN A 108 30.33 -6.25 -23.06
C ASN A 108 29.66 -7.33 -23.91
N THR A 109 29.51 -8.51 -23.32
CA THR A 109 28.94 -9.70 -23.97
C THR A 109 27.42 -9.79 -23.92
N ASP A 110 26.77 -8.90 -23.18
CA ASP A 110 25.30 -8.95 -22.99
C ASP A 110 24.54 -8.25 -24.13
N LEU A 111 25.25 -7.45 -24.94
CA LEU A 111 24.67 -6.66 -26.02
C LEU A 111 24.86 -7.35 -27.39
N PRO A 112 23.89 -7.23 -28.32
CA PRO A 112 24.01 -7.79 -29.66
C PRO A 112 25.09 -7.09 -30.48
N THR A 113 25.86 -7.88 -31.24
CA THR A 113 26.92 -7.40 -32.16
C THR A 113 26.36 -6.94 -33.51
N SER A 114 25.29 -7.56 -33.99
CA SER A 114 24.53 -7.14 -35.18
C SER A 114 23.42 -6.17 -34.79
N TRP A 115 23.61 -4.89 -35.08
CA TRP A 115 22.65 -3.83 -34.81
C TRP A 115 22.69 -2.78 -35.92
N THR A 116 21.58 -2.10 -36.18
CA THR A 116 21.51 -1.03 -37.20
C THR A 116 21.48 0.37 -36.58
N ALA A 117 20.87 0.52 -35.41
CA ALA A 117 20.89 1.77 -34.67
C ALA A 117 20.86 1.53 -33.16
N ALA A 118 21.44 2.48 -32.43
CA ALA A 118 21.47 2.47 -30.98
C ALA A 118 21.31 3.89 -30.43
N SER A 119 20.61 4.03 -29.31
CA SER A 119 20.35 5.31 -28.69
C SER A 119 20.14 5.16 -27.19
N ALA A 120 20.74 6.07 -26.42
CA ALA A 120 20.57 6.09 -24.98
C ALA A 120 19.15 6.53 -24.59
N VAL A 121 18.62 5.93 -23.53
CA VAL A 121 17.29 6.22 -22.97
C VAL A 121 17.41 6.47 -21.47
N GLY A 122 16.48 7.24 -20.89
CA GLY A 122 16.43 7.45 -19.43
C GLY A 122 17.68 8.14 -18.87
N ILE A 123 18.14 9.24 -19.49
CA ILE A 123 19.31 10.02 -19.03
C ILE A 123 20.59 9.15 -19.01
N ASN A 124 20.85 8.47 -20.13
CA ASN A 124 22.00 7.57 -20.31
C ASN A 124 22.13 6.49 -19.23
N ARG A 125 21.02 6.02 -18.67
CA ARG A 125 20.97 4.89 -17.74
C ARG A 125 20.47 3.61 -18.37
N GLY A 126 19.96 3.71 -19.60
CA GLY A 126 19.66 2.58 -20.45
C GLY A 126 20.06 2.82 -21.89
N LEU A 127 20.03 1.74 -22.66
CA LEU A 127 20.34 1.71 -24.07
C LEU A 127 19.23 0.97 -24.80
N ALA A 128 18.67 1.61 -25.82
CA ALA A 128 17.84 0.94 -26.80
C ALA A 128 18.73 0.56 -27.99
N ILE A 129 18.73 -0.72 -28.37
CA ILE A 129 19.44 -1.23 -29.54
C ILE A 129 18.44 -1.87 -30.47
N ALA A 130 18.50 -1.48 -31.72
CA ALA A 130 17.63 -2.00 -32.76
C ALA A 130 18.45 -2.88 -33.72
N THR A 131 17.92 -4.07 -34.00
CA THR A 131 18.59 -5.14 -34.75
C THR A 131 18.03 -5.29 -36.16
N ASP A 132 18.80 -5.92 -37.04
CA ASP A 132 18.44 -6.17 -38.45
C ASP A 132 17.13 -6.97 -38.59
N ASP A 133 16.83 -7.81 -37.61
CA ASP A 133 15.59 -8.61 -37.54
C ASP A 133 14.34 -7.79 -37.16
N GLY A 134 14.48 -6.46 -37.01
CA GLY A 134 13.40 -5.55 -36.64
C GLY A 134 13.06 -5.58 -35.15
N VAL A 135 13.88 -6.20 -34.30
CA VAL A 135 13.69 -6.24 -32.85
C VAL A 135 14.42 -5.08 -32.21
N ILE A 136 13.71 -4.32 -31.37
CA ILE A 136 14.28 -3.30 -30.50
C ILE A 136 14.37 -3.85 -29.09
N SER A 137 15.59 -3.91 -28.57
CA SER A 137 15.90 -4.35 -27.22
C SER A 137 16.25 -3.17 -26.33
N HIS A 138 15.71 -3.16 -25.12
CA HIS A 138 16.04 -2.17 -24.09
C HIS A 138 16.87 -2.81 -22.99
N HIS A 139 18.01 -2.20 -22.70
CA HIS A 139 18.98 -2.65 -21.70
C HIS A 139 19.20 -1.57 -20.66
N HIS A 140 19.25 -1.93 -19.38
CA HIS A 140 19.69 -1.01 -18.33
C HIS A 140 21.18 -1.12 -18.10
N PHE A 141 21.80 -0.02 -17.71
CA PHE A 141 23.15 -0.02 -17.15
C PHE A 141 23.08 -0.27 -15.66
N LEU A 142 23.88 -1.23 -15.21
CA LEU A 142 24.01 -1.62 -13.82
C LEU A 142 25.39 -1.17 -13.32
N ALA A 143 25.40 -0.40 -12.23
CA ALA A 143 26.66 -0.06 -11.58
C ALA A 143 27.32 -1.30 -11.00
N SER A 144 28.65 -1.38 -11.06
CA SER A 144 29.38 -2.46 -10.41
C SER A 144 29.24 -2.37 -8.89
N PRO A 145 29.11 -3.50 -8.17
CA PRO A 145 29.16 -3.53 -6.70
C PRO A 145 30.53 -3.13 -6.13
N PHE A 146 31.60 -3.16 -6.93
CA PHE A 146 32.94 -2.75 -6.53
C PHE A 146 33.32 -1.40 -7.15
N GLU A 147 33.89 -0.52 -6.35
CA GLU A 147 34.32 0.81 -6.79
C GLU A 147 35.46 0.69 -7.81
N GLY A 148 35.31 1.31 -8.98
CA GLY A 148 36.29 1.29 -10.06
C GLY A 148 36.14 0.15 -11.08
N ASP A 149 35.29 -0.84 -10.81
CA ASP A 149 34.97 -1.89 -11.78
C ASP A 149 34.03 -1.37 -12.89
N ALA A 150 34.07 -2.02 -14.06
CA ALA A 150 33.21 -1.66 -15.17
C ALA A 150 31.73 -1.97 -14.87
N PRO A 151 30.80 -1.13 -15.36
CA PRO A 151 29.38 -1.42 -15.32
C PRO A 151 29.04 -2.71 -16.08
N SER A 152 27.85 -3.27 -15.81
CA SER A 152 27.27 -4.33 -16.64
C SER A 152 25.98 -3.84 -17.29
N SER A 153 25.44 -4.61 -18.24
CA SER A 153 24.12 -4.34 -18.82
C SER A 153 23.16 -5.50 -18.58
N ALA A 154 21.87 -5.20 -18.45
CA ALA A 154 20.85 -6.23 -18.34
C ALA A 154 19.71 -5.94 -19.32
N LEU A 155 19.33 -6.96 -20.08
CA LEU A 155 18.16 -6.91 -20.95
C LEU A 155 16.88 -6.80 -20.11
N VAL A 156 16.08 -5.77 -20.38
CA VAL A 156 14.84 -5.50 -19.66
C VAL A 156 13.62 -5.93 -20.47
N GLU A 157 13.54 -5.52 -21.73
CA GLU A 157 12.39 -5.74 -22.59
C GLU A 157 12.81 -5.78 -24.07
N GLN A 158 12.05 -6.50 -24.90
CA GLN A 158 12.23 -6.50 -26.36
C GLN A 158 10.89 -6.32 -27.06
N VAL A 159 10.88 -5.50 -28.12
CA VAL A 159 9.70 -5.23 -28.94
C VAL A 159 10.06 -5.47 -30.39
N ALA A 160 9.32 -6.37 -31.05
CA ALA A 160 9.46 -6.60 -32.48
C ALA A 160 8.63 -5.58 -33.26
N LEU A 161 9.27 -4.83 -34.17
CA LEU A 161 8.61 -3.96 -35.12
C LEU A 161 8.54 -4.63 -36.50
N PRO A 162 7.41 -4.53 -37.21
CA PRO A 162 7.19 -5.24 -38.46
C PRO A 162 7.91 -4.65 -39.69
N LEU A 163 8.73 -3.59 -39.54
CA LEU A 163 9.32 -2.85 -40.66
C LEU A 163 10.77 -2.42 -40.39
N PRO A 164 11.65 -2.43 -41.42
CA PRO A 164 13.00 -1.88 -41.31
C PRO A 164 12.95 -0.36 -41.10
N PHE A 165 13.78 0.14 -40.20
CA PHE A 165 13.80 1.55 -39.79
C PHE A 165 15.06 2.29 -40.26
N VAL A 166 14.93 3.60 -40.44
CA VAL A 166 15.95 4.54 -40.92
C VAL A 166 16.83 5.01 -39.77
N THR A 167 16.22 5.51 -38.70
CA THR A 167 16.93 6.08 -37.55
C THR A 167 16.07 5.99 -36.28
N MET A 168 16.71 6.18 -35.13
CA MET A 168 16.08 6.14 -33.82
C MET A 168 16.61 7.23 -32.89
N ALA A 169 15.75 7.74 -32.01
CA ALA A 169 16.16 8.63 -30.92
C ALA A 169 15.49 8.22 -29.62
N GLY A 170 16.32 7.95 -28.61
CA GLY A 170 15.89 7.68 -27.26
C GLY A 170 15.37 8.93 -26.56
N HIS A 171 14.33 8.75 -25.76
CA HIS A 171 13.71 9.83 -25.01
C HIS A 171 14.66 10.29 -23.88
N PRO A 172 14.86 11.61 -23.70
CA PRO A 172 15.89 12.13 -22.80
C PRO A 172 15.67 11.72 -21.35
N ARG A 173 14.42 11.52 -20.90
CA ARG A 173 14.05 11.21 -19.50
C ARG A 173 13.48 9.82 -19.24
N LEU A 174 12.99 9.13 -20.26
CA LEU A 174 12.11 7.95 -20.07
C LEU A 174 12.65 6.78 -20.88
N ALA A 175 12.29 5.56 -20.48
CA ALA A 175 12.53 4.34 -21.25
C ALA A 175 11.57 4.26 -22.46
N VAL A 176 11.73 5.20 -23.39
CA VAL A 176 10.94 5.35 -24.61
C VAL A 176 11.88 5.64 -25.76
N VAL A 177 11.60 5.09 -26.94
CA VAL A 177 12.35 5.38 -28.16
C VAL A 177 11.41 5.76 -29.29
N ALA A 178 11.79 6.77 -30.06
CA ALA A 178 11.13 7.14 -31.30
C ALA A 178 11.91 6.54 -32.47
N VAL A 179 11.19 5.92 -33.41
CA VAL A 179 11.75 5.17 -34.53
C VAL A 179 11.10 5.66 -35.81
N LEU A 180 11.92 5.95 -36.81
CA LEU A 180 11.47 6.31 -38.15
C LEU A 180 11.52 5.08 -39.07
N SER A 181 10.38 4.63 -39.57
CA SER A 181 10.27 3.52 -40.52
C SER A 181 10.57 3.97 -41.95
N LEU A 182 11.16 3.09 -42.77
CA LEU A 182 11.31 3.29 -44.22
C LEU A 182 9.97 3.46 -44.95
N SER A 183 8.87 3.04 -44.34
CA SER A 183 7.51 3.19 -44.87
C SER A 183 6.91 4.58 -44.65
N GLY A 184 7.68 5.57 -44.19
CA GLY A 184 7.17 6.91 -43.88
C GLY A 184 6.28 6.96 -42.64
N ASN A 185 6.62 6.21 -41.58
CA ASN A 185 5.91 6.26 -40.30
C ASN A 185 6.87 6.55 -39.14
N VAL A 186 6.44 7.38 -38.19
CA VAL A 186 7.13 7.55 -36.90
C VAL A 186 6.41 6.71 -35.86
N THR A 187 7.15 5.78 -35.27
CA THR A 187 6.66 4.87 -34.23
C THR A 187 7.34 5.16 -32.90
N ILE A 188 6.55 5.39 -31.86
CA ILE A 188 7.03 5.45 -30.47
C ILE A 188 6.90 4.06 -29.86
N VAL A 189 8.02 3.53 -29.40
CA VAL A 189 8.08 2.31 -28.60
C VAL A 189 8.31 2.72 -27.15
N ASP A 190 7.30 2.50 -26.31
CA ASP A 190 7.37 2.73 -24.87
C ASP A 190 7.66 1.41 -24.17
N PHE A 191 8.89 1.21 -23.69
CA PHE A 191 9.28 -0.03 -23.00
C PHE A 191 8.56 -0.21 -21.67
N ARG A 192 7.94 0.86 -21.14
CA ARG A 192 7.14 0.79 -19.92
C ARG A 192 5.77 0.19 -20.19
N ASN A 193 5.27 0.34 -21.42
CA ASN A 193 4.02 -0.25 -21.90
C ASN A 193 4.19 -0.79 -23.33
N PRO A 194 4.87 -1.94 -23.51
CA PRO A 194 5.26 -2.45 -24.82
C PRO A 194 4.09 -2.72 -25.79
N LYS A 195 2.89 -2.91 -25.24
CA LYS A 195 1.67 -3.18 -26.02
C LYS A 195 1.04 -1.91 -26.62
N ALA A 196 1.46 -0.73 -26.18
CA ALA A 196 0.89 0.55 -26.56
C ALA A 196 1.83 1.33 -27.48
N THR A 197 2.34 0.68 -28.54
CA THR A 197 3.14 1.36 -29.58
C THR A 197 2.28 2.37 -30.33
N LEU A 198 2.78 3.59 -30.48
CA LEU A 198 2.07 4.67 -31.17
C LEU A 198 2.72 4.88 -32.54
N SER A 199 1.95 4.80 -33.63
CA SER A 199 2.48 5.01 -34.98
C SER A 199 1.70 6.12 -35.68
N HIS A 200 2.42 7.06 -36.30
CA HIS A 200 1.85 8.14 -37.10
C HIS A 200 2.51 8.20 -38.49
N PRO A 201 1.72 8.35 -39.57
CA PRO A 201 2.25 8.52 -40.90
C PRO A 201 2.85 9.92 -41.06
N ILE A 202 4.01 9.99 -41.71
CA ILE A 202 4.75 11.22 -42.00
C ILE A 202 4.99 11.37 -43.51
N SER A 203 5.56 12.50 -43.91
CA SER A 203 6.01 12.75 -45.29
C SER A 203 7.16 11.82 -45.71
N ASP A 204 7.22 11.48 -47.01
CA ASP A 204 8.15 10.49 -47.58
C ASP A 204 9.63 10.92 -47.59
N ASP A 205 9.95 12.19 -47.32
CA ASP A 205 11.32 12.76 -47.37
C ASP A 205 11.98 12.97 -46.00
N ALA A 206 11.44 12.39 -44.92
CA ALA A 206 12.05 12.49 -43.59
C ALA A 206 13.33 11.65 -43.47
N SER A 207 14.41 12.26 -42.97
CA SER A 207 15.72 11.62 -42.83
C SER A 207 16.17 11.48 -41.38
N THR A 208 15.83 12.44 -40.51
CA THR A 208 16.31 12.48 -39.12
C THR A 208 15.19 12.75 -38.12
N LEU A 209 15.40 12.32 -36.87
CA LEU A 209 14.48 12.58 -35.76
C LEU A 209 15.26 12.86 -34.47
N PHE A 210 14.78 13.78 -33.63
CA PHE A 210 15.40 14.07 -32.33
C PHE A 210 14.39 14.68 -31.34
N TRP A 211 14.68 14.55 -30.05
CA TRP A 211 13.87 15.13 -28.98
C TRP A 211 14.35 16.55 -28.65
N ALA A 212 13.57 17.58 -28.99
CA ALA A 212 13.88 18.97 -28.63
C ALA A 212 13.57 19.25 -27.14
N SER A 213 12.64 18.49 -26.56
CA SER A 213 12.34 18.49 -25.12
C SER A 213 11.72 17.15 -24.72
N PRO A 214 11.55 16.85 -23.42
CA PRO A 214 10.85 15.64 -22.95
C PRO A 214 9.38 15.52 -23.40
N ILE A 215 8.84 16.51 -24.10
CA ILE A 215 7.46 16.52 -24.61
C ILE A 215 7.38 16.78 -26.11
N GLN A 216 8.47 17.16 -26.77
CA GLN A 216 8.47 17.52 -28.19
C GLN A 216 9.49 16.70 -28.96
N LEU A 217 8.99 15.95 -29.94
CA LEU A 217 9.76 15.20 -30.91
C LEU A 217 9.72 15.94 -32.24
N HIS A 218 10.89 16.17 -32.82
CA HIS A 218 11.05 16.80 -34.11
C HIS A 218 11.46 15.75 -35.13
N VAL A 219 10.77 15.75 -36.27
CA VAL A 219 11.05 14.87 -37.41
C VAL A 219 11.37 15.77 -38.58
N VAL A 220 12.57 15.63 -39.13
CA VAL A 220 13.11 16.55 -40.14
C VAL A 220 13.40 15.77 -41.42
N GLY A 221 12.87 16.28 -42.52
CA GLY A 221 13.20 15.86 -43.88
C GLY A 221 13.88 16.95 -44.68
N ASP A 222 14.16 16.64 -45.94
CA ASP A 222 14.91 17.54 -46.84
C ASP A 222 14.21 18.89 -47.06
N ASN A 223 12.87 18.94 -47.06
CA ASN A 223 12.11 20.17 -47.35
C ASN A 223 11.08 20.57 -46.27
N HIS A 224 10.87 19.74 -45.24
CA HIS A 224 9.82 19.95 -44.25
C HIS A 224 10.26 19.43 -42.87
N ALA A 225 9.70 20.01 -41.82
CA ALA A 225 9.87 19.55 -40.46
C ALA A 225 8.52 19.41 -39.77
N GLU A 226 8.26 18.25 -39.17
CA GLU A 226 7.06 18.01 -38.39
C GLU A 226 7.38 17.98 -36.90
N VAL A 227 6.53 18.63 -36.11
CA VAL A 227 6.64 18.64 -34.65
C VAL A 227 5.53 17.79 -34.06
N PHE A 228 5.92 16.79 -33.28
CA PHE A 228 5.04 15.93 -32.51
C PHE A 228 5.14 16.27 -31.03
N GLN A 229 3.99 16.33 -30.37
CA GLN A 229 3.91 16.43 -28.92
C GLN A 229 3.62 15.06 -28.33
N PHE A 230 4.54 14.59 -27.49
CA PHE A 230 4.42 13.35 -26.75
C PHE A 230 3.93 13.64 -25.34
N LYS A 231 2.70 13.22 -25.05
CA LYS A 231 2.08 13.37 -23.73
C LYS A 231 2.04 12.00 -23.08
N THR A 232 2.75 11.86 -21.97
CA THR A 232 2.82 10.61 -21.21
C THR A 232 2.94 10.90 -19.72
N THR A 233 2.68 9.88 -18.90
CA THR A 233 2.98 9.88 -17.48
C THR A 233 4.16 8.98 -17.19
N ASP A 234 4.69 8.99 -15.96
CA ASP A 234 5.89 8.20 -15.62
C ASP A 234 5.68 6.68 -15.75
N ILE A 235 4.43 6.20 -15.65
CA ILE A 235 4.11 4.78 -15.83
C ILE A 235 3.60 4.43 -17.25
N GLY A 236 3.49 5.39 -18.16
CA GLY A 236 3.04 5.15 -19.54
C GLY A 236 1.64 4.55 -19.68
N GLY A 237 0.76 4.79 -18.70
CA GLY A 237 -0.58 4.20 -18.63
C GLY A 237 -0.62 2.70 -18.26
N ALA A 238 0.52 2.08 -17.98
CA ALA A 238 0.58 0.67 -17.59
C ALA A 238 0.26 0.50 -16.10
N TRP A 239 -1.02 0.34 -15.77
CA TRP A 239 -1.46 0.10 -14.37
C TRP A 239 -0.75 -1.10 -13.73
N SER A 240 -0.43 -2.15 -14.50
CA SER A 240 0.32 -3.30 -13.97
C SER A 240 1.63 -2.89 -13.25
N ARG A 241 2.31 -1.81 -13.67
CA ARG A 241 3.54 -1.30 -13.02
C ARG A 241 3.33 -0.81 -11.58
N LEU A 242 2.10 -0.45 -11.20
CA LEU A 242 1.80 -0.02 -9.83
C LEU A 242 1.70 -1.18 -8.84
N ILE A 243 1.47 -2.40 -9.32
CA ILE A 243 1.18 -3.58 -8.50
C ILE A 243 2.24 -4.67 -8.68
N ASN A 244 2.78 -4.83 -9.88
CA ASN A 244 3.78 -5.85 -10.21
C ASN A 244 5.20 -5.32 -9.96
N PRO A 245 6.19 -6.21 -9.75
CA PRO A 245 7.57 -5.79 -9.59
C PRO A 245 8.07 -5.19 -10.91
N VAL A 246 8.77 -4.06 -10.80
CA VAL A 246 9.31 -3.33 -11.95
C VAL A 246 10.83 -3.33 -11.86
N HIS A 247 11.48 -3.55 -13.00
CA HIS A 247 12.92 -3.40 -13.11
C HIS A 247 13.24 -1.93 -13.35
N TYR A 248 13.70 -1.24 -12.31
CA TYR A 248 14.04 0.19 -12.36
C TYR A 248 15.50 0.40 -12.78
N GLU A 249 15.81 1.59 -13.28
CA GLU A 249 17.18 1.96 -13.64
C GLU A 249 18.16 1.78 -12.47
N GLY A 250 19.31 1.13 -12.73
CA GLY A 250 20.38 0.89 -11.76
C GLY A 250 20.13 -0.27 -10.77
N TYR A 251 19.02 -1.00 -10.88
CA TYR A 251 18.75 -2.19 -10.05
C TYR A 251 18.95 -3.46 -10.87
N SER A 252 19.63 -4.46 -10.30
CA SER A 252 19.90 -5.73 -10.97
C SER A 252 18.69 -6.67 -11.05
N THR A 253 17.66 -6.44 -10.23
CA THR A 253 16.46 -7.29 -10.18
C THR A 253 15.18 -6.45 -10.12
N PRO A 254 14.07 -6.93 -10.72
CA PRO A 254 12.76 -6.31 -10.54
C PRO A 254 12.37 -6.26 -9.06
N GLY A 255 11.80 -5.14 -8.62
CA GLY A 255 11.48 -4.93 -7.21
C GLY A 255 10.23 -4.09 -6.97
N TYR A 256 9.76 -4.13 -5.72
CA TYR A 256 8.65 -3.31 -5.23
C TYR A 256 9.21 -2.08 -4.52
N LEU A 257 9.38 -0.99 -5.26
CA LEU A 257 10.00 0.22 -4.72
C LEU A 257 9.03 1.40 -4.74
N TRP A 258 8.86 2.02 -3.58
CA TRP A 258 8.14 3.28 -3.42
C TRP A 258 9.11 4.41 -3.10
N LEU A 259 9.55 5.12 -4.15
CA LEU A 259 10.42 6.30 -4.06
C LEU A 259 9.96 7.32 -5.13
N PRO A 260 8.82 8.00 -4.89
CA PRO A 260 8.26 8.93 -5.86
C PRO A 260 9.02 10.27 -5.96
N LEU A 261 9.80 10.61 -4.93
CA LEU A 261 10.62 11.82 -4.83
C LEU A 261 12.11 11.42 -4.85
N PRO A 262 12.69 11.17 -6.03
CA PRO A 262 14.08 10.78 -6.13
C PRO A 262 15.02 11.94 -5.75
N ALA A 263 16.26 11.61 -5.34
CA ALA A 263 17.24 12.59 -4.86
C ALA A 263 17.73 13.58 -5.93
N SER A 264 17.52 13.29 -7.21
CA SER A 264 17.84 14.15 -8.34
C SER A 264 16.66 14.18 -9.31
N GLU A 265 16.38 15.34 -9.93
CA GLU A 265 15.36 15.47 -10.98
C GLU A 265 15.60 14.52 -12.17
N ALA A 266 16.85 14.10 -12.35
CA ALA A 266 17.29 13.17 -13.37
C ALA A 266 17.09 11.68 -13.04
N ALA A 267 16.55 11.33 -11.87
CA ALA A 267 16.37 9.93 -11.50
C ALA A 267 14.92 9.47 -11.72
N GLU A 268 14.74 8.23 -12.16
CA GLU A 268 13.41 7.64 -12.38
C GLU A 268 12.62 7.56 -11.04
N PRO A 269 11.41 8.15 -10.99
CA PRO A 269 10.53 8.01 -9.83
C PRO A 269 9.93 6.59 -9.79
N LYS A 270 9.86 6.02 -8.58
CA LYS A 270 9.45 4.62 -8.36
C LYS A 270 8.07 4.56 -7.71
N TYR A 271 7.09 4.02 -8.44
CA TYR A 271 5.67 4.04 -8.08
C TYR A 271 5.08 2.63 -7.81
N SER A 272 5.70 1.82 -6.95
CA SER A 272 5.09 0.55 -6.53
C SER A 272 4.15 0.74 -5.33
N ILE A 273 2.84 0.60 -5.54
CA ILE A 273 1.81 0.69 -4.50
C ILE A 273 1.72 -0.61 -3.66
N ALA A 274 2.12 -1.75 -4.22
CA ALA A 274 2.07 -3.06 -3.55
C ALA A 274 2.59 -3.09 -2.09
N PRO A 275 3.78 -2.55 -1.75
CA PRO A 275 4.28 -2.54 -0.37
C PRO A 275 3.40 -1.75 0.58
N LEU A 276 2.72 -0.71 0.09
CA LEU A 276 1.85 0.14 0.89
C LEU A 276 0.53 -0.57 1.20
N LEU A 277 -0.03 -1.28 0.21
CA LEU A 277 -1.21 -2.12 0.41
C LEU A 277 -0.90 -3.27 1.36
N PHE A 278 0.24 -3.93 1.18
CA PHE A 278 0.70 -4.98 2.07
C PHE A 278 0.87 -4.46 3.51
N GLY A 279 1.53 -3.31 3.69
CA GLY A 279 1.68 -2.68 5.01
C GLY A 279 0.33 -2.32 5.65
N THR A 280 -0.63 -1.79 4.90
CA THR A 280 -2.00 -1.55 5.39
C THR A 280 -2.67 -2.83 5.89
N LEU A 281 -2.60 -3.92 5.10
CA LEU A 281 -3.20 -5.20 5.47
C LEU A 281 -2.50 -5.85 6.67
N LYS A 282 -1.17 -5.79 6.71
CA LYS A 282 -0.34 -6.29 7.82
C LYS A 282 -0.69 -5.57 9.12
N ALA A 283 -0.75 -4.24 9.10
CA ALA A 283 -1.13 -3.44 10.26
C ALA A 283 -2.55 -3.77 10.75
N ALA A 284 -3.53 -3.82 9.84
CA ALA A 284 -4.91 -4.13 10.19
C ALA A 284 -5.06 -5.55 10.77
N SER A 285 -4.36 -6.53 10.20
CA SER A 285 -4.40 -7.92 10.66
C SER A 285 -3.78 -8.06 12.06
N LEU A 286 -2.61 -7.46 12.29
CA LEU A 286 -1.96 -7.47 13.61
C LEU A 286 -2.79 -6.75 14.67
N ALA A 287 -3.46 -5.64 14.30
CA ALA A 287 -4.38 -4.95 15.19
C ALA A 287 -5.58 -5.82 15.58
N LEU A 288 -6.15 -6.57 14.64
CA LEU A 288 -7.24 -7.50 14.93
C LEU A 288 -6.82 -8.66 15.82
N LEU A 289 -5.60 -9.19 15.68
CA LEU A 289 -5.10 -10.26 16.56
C LEU A 289 -5.13 -9.85 18.03
N VAL A 290 -4.93 -8.56 18.32
CA VAL A 290 -5.03 -8.01 19.67
C VAL A 290 -6.48 -7.63 20.01
N ALA A 291 -7.15 -6.91 19.11
CA ALA A 291 -8.44 -6.31 19.38
C ALA A 291 -9.58 -7.33 19.48
N VAL A 292 -9.62 -8.33 18.60
CA VAL A 292 -10.72 -9.31 18.52
C VAL A 292 -10.87 -10.11 19.81
N PRO A 293 -9.85 -10.79 20.35
CA PRO A 293 -10.02 -11.56 21.58
C PRO A 293 -10.43 -10.67 22.76
N LEU A 294 -9.86 -9.46 22.86
CA LEU A 294 -10.16 -8.52 23.93
C LEU A 294 -11.59 -7.98 23.84
N SER A 295 -11.97 -7.47 22.68
CA SER A 295 -13.28 -6.84 22.44
C SER A 295 -14.43 -7.83 22.41
N VAL A 296 -14.28 -8.97 21.72
CA VAL A 296 -15.31 -10.01 21.65
C VAL A 296 -15.48 -10.65 23.02
N GLY A 297 -14.39 -11.00 23.71
CA GLY A 297 -14.48 -11.53 25.07
C GLY A 297 -15.20 -10.58 26.04
N ALA A 298 -14.85 -9.29 26.00
CA ALA A 298 -15.53 -8.27 26.78
C ALA A 298 -17.01 -8.12 26.38
N ALA A 299 -17.34 -8.13 25.10
CA ALA A 299 -18.70 -7.99 24.60
C ALA A 299 -19.59 -9.17 25.02
N ILE A 300 -19.06 -10.40 25.00
CA ILE A 300 -19.75 -11.59 25.48
C ILE A 300 -20.10 -11.45 26.96
N TYR A 301 -19.12 -11.05 27.77
CA TYR A 301 -19.32 -10.92 29.20
C TYR A 301 -20.29 -9.78 29.55
N VAL A 302 -20.06 -8.57 29.03
CA VAL A 302 -20.90 -7.39 29.29
C VAL A 302 -22.30 -7.54 28.69
N GLY A 303 -22.42 -8.16 27.53
CA GLY A 303 -23.68 -8.29 26.78
C GLY A 303 -24.63 -9.35 27.32
N PHE A 304 -24.12 -10.43 27.91
CA PHE A 304 -24.95 -11.55 28.37
C PHE A 304 -24.78 -11.95 29.83
N PHE A 305 -23.56 -12.00 30.34
CA PHE A 305 -23.27 -12.54 31.68
C PHE A 305 -23.30 -11.48 32.80
N MET A 306 -23.11 -10.21 32.45
CA MET A 306 -23.04 -9.12 33.41
C MET A 306 -24.43 -8.65 33.88
N SER A 307 -24.52 -8.30 35.16
CA SER A 307 -25.75 -7.73 35.73
C SER A 307 -26.05 -6.33 35.16
N THR A 308 -27.34 -6.00 35.01
CA THR A 308 -27.80 -4.74 34.38
C THR A 308 -27.22 -3.49 35.05
N VAL A 309 -27.04 -3.52 36.38
CA VAL A 309 -26.49 -2.39 37.16
C VAL A 309 -25.02 -2.17 36.83
N GLN A 310 -24.23 -3.24 36.76
CA GLN A 310 -22.80 -3.15 36.46
C GLN A 310 -22.54 -2.74 35.03
N ARG A 311 -23.32 -3.29 34.10
CA ARG A 311 -23.27 -2.92 32.69
C ARG A 311 -23.48 -1.41 32.51
N GLY A 312 -24.42 -0.82 33.25
CA GLY A 312 -24.67 0.62 33.24
C GLY A 312 -23.47 1.48 33.67
N ARG A 313 -22.46 0.90 34.34
CA ARG A 313 -21.20 1.58 34.72
C ARG A 313 -20.04 1.25 33.79
N ILE A 314 -19.90 -0.01 33.37
CA ILE A 314 -18.75 -0.50 32.62
C ILE A 314 -18.83 -0.12 31.13
N ARG A 315 -20.02 -0.23 30.51
CA ARG A 315 -20.19 0.09 29.09
C ARG A 315 -19.78 1.54 28.77
N PRO A 316 -20.24 2.57 29.52
CA PRO A 316 -19.76 3.94 29.31
C PRO A 316 -18.25 4.09 29.44
N ALA A 317 -17.60 3.39 30.38
CA ALA A 317 -16.15 3.47 30.57
C ALA A 317 -15.38 2.94 29.35
N ILE A 318 -15.88 1.88 28.70
CA ILE A 318 -15.29 1.36 27.46
C ILE A 318 -15.57 2.31 26.30
N ASP A 319 -16.79 2.87 26.20
CA ASP A 319 -17.11 3.86 25.17
C ASP A 319 -16.22 5.10 25.29
N MET A 320 -15.87 5.53 26.52
CA MET A 320 -14.94 6.64 26.75
C MET A 320 -13.53 6.39 26.20
N LEU A 321 -13.12 5.13 26.00
CA LEU A 321 -11.85 4.82 25.32
C LEU A 321 -11.86 5.25 23.86
N THR A 322 -13.03 5.33 23.20
CA THR A 322 -13.13 5.87 21.82
C THR A 322 -12.90 7.38 21.75
N ALA A 323 -13.04 8.09 22.86
CA ALA A 323 -12.90 9.55 22.89
C ALA A 323 -11.43 9.99 22.85
N PHE A 324 -10.47 9.08 23.05
CA PHE A 324 -9.05 9.39 22.95
C PHE A 324 -8.67 9.68 21.49
N PRO A 325 -8.05 10.84 21.20
CA PRO A 325 -7.55 11.12 19.86
C PRO A 325 -6.48 10.11 19.46
N THR A 326 -6.55 9.57 18.23
CA THR A 326 -5.60 8.54 17.77
C THR A 326 -4.16 9.08 17.70
N VAL A 327 -3.98 10.38 17.46
CA VAL A 327 -2.68 11.06 17.55
C VAL A 327 -2.05 10.94 18.94
N VAL A 328 -2.86 11.00 20.01
CA VAL A 328 -2.37 10.89 21.39
C VAL A 328 -1.94 9.45 21.67
N LEU A 329 -2.70 8.46 21.19
CA LEU A 329 -2.32 7.05 21.31
C LEU A 329 -1.04 6.74 20.52
N GLY A 330 -0.89 7.30 19.32
CA GLY A 330 0.34 7.22 18.53
C GLY A 330 1.53 7.85 19.26
N ALA A 331 1.35 9.03 19.87
CA ALA A 331 2.38 9.70 20.66
C ALA A 331 2.79 8.88 21.90
N ILE A 332 1.83 8.31 22.62
CA ILE A 332 2.11 7.42 23.76
C ILE A 332 2.89 6.18 23.29
N GLY A 333 2.47 5.58 22.17
CA GLY A 333 3.19 4.49 21.54
C GLY A 333 4.64 4.85 21.21
N LEU A 334 4.88 6.06 20.70
CA LEU A 334 6.18 6.49 20.19
C LEU A 334 7.13 6.91 21.30
N PHE A 335 6.66 7.76 22.21
CA PHE A 335 7.51 8.39 23.22
C PHE A 335 7.60 7.57 24.50
N TRP A 336 6.62 6.69 24.77
CA TRP A 336 6.61 5.90 25.99
C TRP A 336 6.82 4.42 25.73
N ILE A 337 6.02 3.80 24.85
CA ILE A 337 6.06 2.34 24.65
C ILE A 337 7.26 1.90 23.81
N ALA A 338 7.59 2.60 22.71
CA ALA A 338 8.68 2.20 21.82
C ALA A 338 10.06 2.13 22.53
N PRO A 339 10.46 3.09 23.38
CA PRO A 339 11.71 2.99 24.14
C PRO A 339 11.78 1.81 25.12
N MET A 340 10.64 1.35 25.63
CA MET A 340 10.54 0.21 26.55
C MET A 340 9.97 -1.05 25.87
N PHE A 341 9.97 -1.08 24.54
CA PHE A 341 9.23 -2.10 23.79
C PHE A 341 9.71 -3.51 24.10
N GLU A 342 11.02 -3.70 24.30
CA GLU A 342 11.60 -4.99 24.69
C GLU A 342 11.02 -5.49 26.03
N THR A 343 10.97 -4.62 27.04
CA THR A 343 10.39 -4.94 28.35
C THR A 343 8.90 -5.20 28.25
N VAL A 344 8.16 -4.41 27.46
CA VAL A 344 6.72 -4.60 27.22
C VAL A 344 6.46 -5.92 26.53
N LEU A 345 7.23 -6.27 25.50
CA LEU A 345 7.11 -7.52 24.77
C LEU A 345 7.38 -8.73 25.68
N ALA A 346 8.45 -8.67 26.48
CA ALA A 346 8.77 -9.72 27.46
C ALA A 346 7.65 -9.89 28.51
N ALA A 347 7.12 -8.78 29.05
CA ALA A 347 6.01 -8.80 29.98
C ALA A 347 4.74 -9.42 29.36
N LEU A 348 4.42 -9.07 28.11
CA LEU A 348 3.28 -9.63 27.38
C LEU A 348 3.43 -11.13 27.13
N MET A 349 4.62 -11.60 26.74
CA MET A 349 4.89 -13.03 26.59
C MET A 349 4.67 -13.77 27.92
N GLY A 350 5.18 -13.20 29.03
CA GLY A 350 4.94 -13.74 30.37
C GLY A 350 3.46 -13.82 30.71
N ILE A 351 2.69 -12.74 30.44
CA ILE A 351 1.24 -12.72 30.63
C ILE A 351 0.56 -13.80 29.79
N VAL A 352 0.80 -13.86 28.48
CA VAL A 352 0.11 -14.81 27.58
C VAL A 352 0.33 -16.26 28.02
N ILE A 353 1.54 -16.60 28.48
CA ILE A 353 1.90 -17.97 28.87
C ILE A 353 1.42 -18.29 30.29
N LEU A 354 1.71 -17.42 31.26
CA LEU A 354 1.54 -17.72 32.69
C LEU A 354 0.15 -17.34 33.22
N PHE A 355 -0.52 -16.37 32.62
CA PHE A 355 -1.84 -15.92 33.08
C PHE A 355 -2.87 -17.05 33.18
N PRO A 356 -3.11 -17.90 32.15
CA PRO A 356 -4.10 -18.97 32.27
C PRO A 356 -3.72 -19.97 33.37
N LEU A 357 -2.44 -20.32 33.47
CA LEU A 357 -1.92 -21.28 34.45
C LEU A 357 -2.07 -20.77 35.90
N LEU A 358 -1.57 -19.55 36.16
CA LEU A 358 -1.57 -18.94 37.48
C LEU A 358 -2.97 -18.54 37.94
N THR A 359 -3.87 -18.18 37.02
CA THR A 359 -5.27 -17.89 37.39
C THR A 359 -5.97 -19.17 37.85
N ILE A 360 -5.80 -20.30 37.16
CA ILE A 360 -6.36 -21.60 37.57
C ILE A 360 -5.77 -22.03 38.92
N LEU A 361 -4.45 -21.93 39.08
CA LEU A 361 -3.76 -22.26 40.33
C LEU A 361 -4.25 -21.38 41.49
N GLY A 362 -4.38 -20.08 41.25
CA GLY A 362 -4.85 -19.11 42.24
C GLY A 362 -6.28 -19.37 42.68
N VAL A 363 -7.18 -19.69 41.75
CA VAL A 363 -8.56 -20.12 42.08
C VAL A 363 -8.55 -21.39 42.92
N PHE A 364 -7.74 -22.39 42.55
CA PHE A 364 -7.62 -23.64 43.30
C PHE A 364 -7.06 -23.41 44.71
N ALA A 365 -6.03 -22.58 44.85
CA ALA A 365 -5.43 -22.21 46.13
C ALA A 365 -6.43 -21.51 47.05
N MET A 366 -7.16 -20.50 46.55
CA MET A 366 -8.19 -19.82 47.35
C MET A 366 -9.31 -20.77 47.78
N ARG A 367 -9.70 -21.71 46.90
CA ARG A 367 -10.69 -22.73 47.23
C ARG A 367 -10.18 -23.69 48.31
N SER A 368 -8.91 -24.10 48.24
CA SER A 368 -8.27 -24.94 49.25
C SER A 368 -8.14 -24.25 50.61
N ALA A 369 -7.99 -22.92 50.61
CA ALA A 369 -7.95 -22.06 51.79
C ALA A 369 -9.36 -21.78 52.38
N GLY A 370 -10.41 -22.40 51.84
CA GLY A 370 -11.79 -22.26 52.34
C GLY A 370 -12.50 -20.98 51.87
N MET A 371 -11.89 -20.16 51.02
CA MET A 371 -12.53 -18.95 50.49
C MET A 371 -13.52 -19.31 49.38
N ARG A 372 -14.82 -19.37 49.71
CA ARG A 372 -15.91 -19.58 48.74
C ARG A 372 -16.30 -18.27 48.03
N LEU A 373 -15.36 -17.70 47.28
CA LEU A 373 -15.52 -16.43 46.55
C LEU A 373 -16.49 -16.52 45.35
N VAL A 374 -16.71 -17.72 44.80
CA VAL A 374 -17.51 -17.97 43.59
C VAL A 374 -18.66 -18.93 43.92
N ARG A 375 -19.91 -18.46 43.84
CA ARG A 375 -21.08 -19.35 43.71
C ARG A 375 -21.26 -19.63 42.21
N LEU A 376 -21.20 -20.90 41.82
CA LEU A 376 -21.31 -21.32 40.41
C LEU A 376 -22.74 -21.19 39.85
N ASP A 377 -23.73 -20.98 40.72
CA ASP A 377 -25.15 -21.14 40.40
C ASP A 377 -25.87 -19.84 39.99
N ALA A 378 -25.20 -18.68 40.04
CA ALA A 378 -25.80 -17.39 39.72
C ALA A 378 -25.01 -16.63 38.64
N LEU A 379 -25.72 -15.82 37.85
CA LEU A 379 -25.20 -14.77 36.93
C LEU A 379 -24.51 -13.64 37.72
N ASP A 380 -23.68 -14.03 38.68
CA ASP A 380 -23.20 -13.24 39.80
C ASP A 380 -21.92 -12.48 39.42
N ASP A 381 -21.67 -11.41 40.16
CA ASP A 381 -20.58 -10.43 39.98
C ASP A 381 -19.16 -10.98 40.26
N TRP A 382 -18.95 -12.29 40.10
CA TRP A 382 -17.70 -12.99 40.45
C TRP A 382 -16.45 -12.42 39.75
N PRO A 383 -16.47 -11.92 38.50
CA PRO A 383 -15.27 -11.37 37.87
C PRO A 383 -14.76 -10.11 38.55
N LEU A 384 -15.65 -9.28 39.12
CA LEU A 384 -15.23 -8.12 39.92
C LEU A 384 -14.59 -8.54 41.24
N LYS A 385 -15.08 -9.60 41.87
CA LYS A 385 -14.45 -10.18 43.07
C LYS A 385 -13.10 -10.81 42.77
N MET A 386 -12.87 -11.22 41.53
CA MET A 386 -11.61 -11.80 41.07
C MET A 386 -10.57 -10.76 40.64
N ILE A 387 -10.92 -9.47 40.58
CA ILE A 387 -9.98 -8.39 40.20
C ILE A 387 -8.68 -8.45 41.03
N PRO A 388 -8.69 -8.59 42.36
CA PRO A 388 -7.44 -8.67 43.13
C PRO A 388 -6.55 -9.84 42.71
N LEU A 389 -7.13 -11.03 42.48
CA LEU A 389 -6.37 -12.18 42.00
C LEU A 389 -5.83 -11.93 40.59
N VAL A 390 -6.69 -11.48 39.68
CA VAL A 390 -6.33 -11.23 38.27
C VAL A 390 -5.22 -10.20 38.17
N SER A 391 -5.32 -9.09 38.92
CA SER A 391 -4.28 -8.06 38.99
C SER A 391 -2.97 -8.61 39.54
N LEU A 392 -3.01 -9.42 40.62
CA LEU A 392 -1.82 -10.07 41.16
C LEU A 392 -1.19 -11.01 40.12
N VAL A 393 -1.99 -11.84 39.46
CA VAL A 393 -1.52 -12.78 38.43
C VAL A 393 -0.92 -12.03 37.24
N LEU A 394 -1.53 -10.93 36.79
CA LEU A 394 -0.98 -10.09 35.72
C LEU A 394 0.39 -9.52 36.09
N VAL A 395 0.53 -8.95 37.30
CA VAL A 395 1.80 -8.39 37.78
C VAL A 395 2.87 -9.46 37.91
N VAL A 396 2.53 -10.61 38.52
CA VAL A 396 3.47 -11.74 38.66
C VAL A 396 3.89 -12.29 37.31
N SER A 397 2.95 -12.47 36.38
CA SER A 397 3.22 -12.98 35.03
C SER A 397 4.10 -12.01 34.24
N ALA A 398 3.82 -10.71 34.31
CA ALA A 398 4.60 -9.67 33.66
C ALA A 398 6.03 -9.61 34.21
N PHE A 399 6.18 -9.58 35.54
CA PHE A 399 7.49 -9.55 36.19
C PHE A 399 8.31 -10.81 35.87
N THR A 400 7.67 -11.97 35.89
CA THR A 400 8.32 -13.25 35.52
C THR A 400 8.76 -13.24 34.06
N GLY A 401 7.94 -12.69 33.15
CA GLY A 401 8.29 -12.55 31.74
C GLY A 401 9.52 -11.68 31.50
N VAL A 402 9.60 -10.53 32.18
CA VAL A 402 10.77 -9.64 32.12
C VAL A 402 12.01 -10.33 32.71
N SER A 403 11.89 -10.92 33.91
CA SER A 403 13.01 -11.62 34.55
C SER A 403 13.54 -12.80 33.73
N LEU A 404 12.64 -13.51 33.02
CA LEU A 404 13.02 -14.60 32.13
C LEU A 404 13.75 -14.07 30.89
N ALA A 405 13.33 -12.93 30.34
CA ALA A 405 13.98 -12.30 29.19
C ALA A 405 15.42 -11.87 29.50
N ASP A 406 15.67 -11.32 30.68
CA ASP A 406 17.02 -10.96 31.14
C ASP A 406 17.91 -12.20 31.33
N SER A 407 17.31 -13.36 31.59
CA SER A 407 18.00 -14.64 31.76
C SER A 407 18.31 -15.36 30.43
N LEU A 408 17.83 -14.83 29.29
CA LEU A 408 18.04 -15.47 27.98
C LEU A 408 19.50 -15.35 27.51
N PRO A 409 19.97 -16.26 26.65
CA PRO A 409 21.28 -16.15 26.01
C PRO A 409 21.43 -14.81 25.27
N GLY A 410 22.39 -14.00 25.68
CA GLY A 410 22.55 -12.61 25.21
C GLY A 410 22.14 -11.54 26.24
N GLY A 411 21.63 -11.95 27.40
CA GLY A 411 21.31 -11.08 28.55
C GLY A 411 20.09 -10.18 28.34
N SER A 412 19.39 -10.32 27.22
CA SER A 412 18.19 -9.55 26.86
C SER A 412 17.38 -10.30 25.80
N LEU A 413 16.10 -9.97 25.65
CA LEU A 413 15.25 -10.55 24.60
C LEU A 413 15.75 -10.15 23.21
N LYS A 414 16.15 -8.89 23.04
CA LYS A 414 16.74 -8.38 21.80
C LYS A 414 18.04 -9.11 21.47
N GLY A 415 18.92 -9.31 22.45
CA GLY A 415 20.16 -10.06 22.28
C GLY A 415 19.91 -11.51 21.86
N TYR A 416 18.92 -12.17 22.48
CA TYR A 416 18.51 -13.53 22.12
C TYR A 416 17.99 -13.61 20.68
N LEU A 417 17.10 -12.70 20.29
CA LEU A 417 16.56 -12.66 18.92
C LEU A 417 17.67 -12.38 17.89
N GLN A 418 18.62 -11.49 18.22
CA GLN A 418 19.74 -11.18 17.35
C GLN A 418 20.66 -12.40 17.13
N ASN A 419 20.87 -13.23 18.16
CA ASN A 419 21.60 -14.49 18.02
C ASN A 419 20.89 -15.51 17.10
N GLN A 420 19.57 -15.38 16.92
CA GLN A 420 18.77 -16.17 15.98
C GLN A 420 18.67 -15.51 14.58
N GLY A 421 19.41 -14.42 14.34
CA GLY A 421 19.37 -13.67 13.08
C GLY A 421 18.17 -12.73 12.94
N ILE A 422 17.40 -12.49 14.01
CA ILE A 422 16.22 -11.63 14.00
C ILE A 422 16.56 -10.28 14.62
N THR A 423 16.50 -9.21 13.83
CA THR A 423 16.72 -7.85 14.32
C THR A 423 15.42 -7.23 14.81
N LEU A 424 15.37 -6.87 16.10
CA LEU A 424 14.26 -6.12 16.66
C LEU A 424 14.41 -4.63 16.34
N ALA A 425 13.67 -4.15 15.34
CA ALA A 425 13.69 -2.74 14.96
C ALA A 425 12.93 -1.86 15.98
N TYR A 426 13.38 -0.61 16.12
CA TYR A 426 12.73 0.37 17.00
C TYR A 426 11.28 0.62 16.57
N PHE A 427 11.06 0.85 15.28
CA PHE A 427 9.74 0.82 14.66
C PHE A 427 9.47 -0.59 14.15
N ASN A 428 8.41 -1.21 14.65
CA ASN A 428 8.06 -2.56 14.27
C ASN A 428 6.54 -2.77 14.21
N SER A 429 6.14 -3.78 13.45
CA SER A 429 4.73 -4.06 13.17
C SER A 429 3.97 -4.59 14.40
N ILE A 430 4.64 -5.25 15.36
CA ILE A 430 4.02 -5.68 16.63
C ILE A 430 3.58 -4.45 17.44
N LEU A 431 4.47 -3.47 17.61
CA LEU A 431 4.17 -2.23 18.32
C LEU A 431 2.96 -1.53 17.69
N VAL A 432 2.94 -1.43 16.36
CA VAL A 432 1.79 -0.90 15.61
C VAL A 432 0.52 -1.69 15.92
N GLY A 433 0.56 -3.02 15.81
CA GLY A 433 -0.59 -3.89 16.08
C GLY A 433 -1.12 -3.77 17.50
N LEU A 434 -0.24 -3.61 18.49
CA LEU A 434 -0.62 -3.46 19.90
C LEU A 434 -1.36 -2.13 20.15
N ILE A 435 -0.79 -1.02 19.70
CA ILE A 435 -1.37 0.31 19.93
C ILE A 435 -2.64 0.50 19.09
N LEU A 436 -2.61 0.08 17.82
CA LEU A 436 -3.77 0.13 16.94
C LEU A 436 -4.88 -0.82 17.40
N GLY A 437 -4.53 -2.03 17.85
CA GLY A 437 -5.47 -2.99 18.40
C GLY A 437 -6.22 -2.45 19.61
N LEU A 438 -5.51 -1.79 20.53
CA LEU A 438 -6.14 -1.09 21.66
C LEU A 438 -7.09 0.03 21.19
N ALA A 439 -6.69 0.80 20.17
CA ALA A 439 -7.49 1.89 19.64
C ALA A 439 -8.81 1.42 18.99
N ILE A 440 -8.80 0.29 18.28
CA ILE A 440 -10.01 -0.24 17.61
C ILE A 440 -10.88 -1.10 18.53
N THR A 441 -10.35 -1.59 19.66
CA THR A 441 -11.04 -2.48 20.62
C THR A 441 -12.44 -1.96 21.01
N PRO A 442 -12.62 -0.68 21.41
CA PRO A 442 -13.94 -0.20 21.81
C PRO A 442 -14.97 -0.24 20.67
N THR A 443 -14.54 -0.05 19.42
CA THR A 443 -15.43 -0.12 18.25
C THR A 443 -16.04 -1.51 18.10
N ILE A 444 -15.17 -2.53 18.10
CA ILE A 444 -15.60 -3.92 17.95
C ILE A 444 -16.46 -4.32 19.15
N PHE A 445 -16.06 -3.90 20.36
CA PHE A 445 -16.80 -4.16 21.58
C PHE A 445 -18.23 -3.61 21.52
N SER A 446 -18.41 -2.32 21.25
CA SER A 446 -19.73 -1.69 21.34
C SER A 446 -20.71 -2.26 20.32
N VAL A 447 -20.24 -2.56 19.10
CA VAL A 447 -21.08 -3.18 18.06
C VAL A 447 -21.39 -4.65 18.37
N ALA A 448 -20.40 -5.43 18.84
CA ALA A 448 -20.62 -6.84 19.21
C ALA A 448 -21.54 -6.98 20.43
N GLU A 449 -21.40 -6.08 21.41
CA GLU A 449 -22.23 -6.05 22.61
C GLU A 449 -23.68 -5.69 22.30
N GLU A 450 -23.91 -4.77 21.38
CA GLU A 450 -25.25 -4.43 20.90
C GLU A 450 -25.88 -5.58 20.11
N ALA A 451 -25.09 -6.27 19.28
CA ALA A 451 -25.55 -7.47 18.57
C ALA A 451 -26.04 -8.56 19.54
N ILE A 452 -25.32 -8.82 20.63
CA ILE A 452 -25.73 -9.77 21.67
C ILE A 452 -27.03 -9.32 22.37
N ASN A 453 -27.13 -8.03 22.68
CA ASN A 453 -28.32 -7.48 23.35
C ASN A 453 -29.56 -7.37 22.47
N SER A 454 -29.39 -7.41 21.15
CA SER A 454 -30.51 -7.41 20.20
C SER A 454 -31.31 -8.72 20.24
N VAL A 455 -30.72 -9.79 20.78
CA VAL A 455 -31.39 -11.08 20.94
C VAL A 455 -32.49 -10.96 22.01
N PRO A 456 -33.76 -11.29 21.69
CA PRO A 456 -34.85 -11.23 22.65
C PRO A 456 -34.56 -12.03 23.93
N LYS A 457 -34.58 -11.36 25.09
CA LYS A 457 -34.22 -11.96 26.38
C LYS A 457 -35.10 -13.16 26.77
N ASN A 458 -36.35 -13.19 26.29
CA ASN A 458 -37.27 -14.29 26.52
C ASN A 458 -36.78 -15.64 25.97
N LEU A 459 -35.98 -15.65 24.89
CA LEU A 459 -35.39 -16.88 24.35
C LEU A 459 -34.37 -17.47 25.34
N ALA A 460 -33.48 -16.64 25.88
CA ALA A 460 -32.51 -17.05 26.88
C ALA A 460 -33.17 -17.43 28.21
N SER A 461 -34.16 -16.65 28.67
CA SER A 461 -34.92 -16.98 29.88
C SER A 461 -35.73 -18.27 29.74
N GLY A 462 -36.29 -18.55 28.56
CA GLY A 462 -36.99 -19.80 28.26
C GLY A 462 -36.06 -21.01 28.34
N ALA A 463 -34.84 -20.90 27.83
CA ALA A 463 -33.85 -21.97 27.95
C ALA A 463 -33.43 -22.23 29.40
N LEU A 464 -33.20 -21.17 30.19
CA LEU A 464 -32.93 -21.30 31.62
C LEU A 464 -34.09 -21.99 32.36
N ALA A 465 -35.35 -21.68 31.98
CA ALA A 465 -36.53 -22.33 32.56
C ALA A 465 -36.65 -23.82 32.20
N LEU A 466 -36.07 -24.24 31.08
CA LEU A 466 -35.97 -25.65 30.67
C LEU A 466 -34.78 -26.38 31.32
N GLY A 467 -34.06 -25.75 32.26
CA GLY A 467 -32.93 -26.33 32.98
C GLY A 467 -31.58 -26.15 32.28
N SER A 468 -31.50 -25.33 31.23
CA SER A 468 -30.23 -24.96 30.59
C SER A 468 -29.37 -24.13 31.54
N THR A 469 -28.06 -24.34 31.51
CA THR A 469 -27.10 -23.45 32.20
C THR A 469 -26.96 -22.12 31.45
N PRO A 470 -26.50 -21.03 32.10
CA PRO A 470 -26.24 -19.76 31.41
C PRO A 470 -25.28 -19.90 30.21
N TRP A 471 -24.24 -20.74 30.33
CA TRP A 471 -23.32 -21.01 29.24
C TRP A 471 -23.99 -21.74 28.07
N GLN A 472 -24.82 -22.75 28.34
CA GLN A 472 -25.59 -23.44 27.30
C GLN A 472 -26.59 -22.50 26.63
N SER A 473 -27.33 -21.70 27.40
CA SER A 473 -28.25 -20.69 26.87
C SER A 473 -27.54 -19.66 25.98
N TYR A 474 -26.33 -19.25 26.35
CA TYR A 474 -25.50 -18.39 25.51
C TYR A 474 -25.06 -19.12 24.24
N ARG A 475 -24.38 -20.26 24.37
CA ARG A 475 -23.76 -21.00 23.26
C ARG A 475 -24.77 -21.49 22.22
N ASP A 476 -25.93 -21.97 22.67
CA ASP A 476 -26.88 -22.69 21.81
C ASP A 476 -27.99 -21.78 21.26
N ILE A 477 -28.20 -20.59 21.86
CA ILE A 477 -29.28 -19.68 21.44
C ILE A 477 -28.73 -18.30 21.11
N VAL A 478 -28.10 -17.63 22.07
CA VAL A 478 -27.71 -16.23 21.90
C VAL A 478 -26.57 -16.07 20.90
N LEU A 479 -25.52 -16.88 21.02
CA LEU A 479 -24.34 -16.80 20.15
C LEU A 479 -24.71 -17.03 18.67
N PRO A 480 -25.44 -18.09 18.26
CA PRO A 480 -25.83 -18.27 16.87
C PRO A 480 -26.67 -17.10 16.32
N LEU A 481 -27.58 -16.55 17.13
CA LEU A 481 -28.44 -15.42 16.74
C LEU A 481 -27.68 -14.09 16.66
N ALA A 482 -26.65 -13.90 17.50
CA ALA A 482 -25.83 -12.69 17.55
C ALA A 482 -24.61 -12.73 16.62
N LEU A 483 -24.17 -13.92 16.19
CA LEU A 483 -22.98 -14.14 15.36
C LEU A 483 -22.91 -13.26 14.11
N PRO A 484 -24.00 -13.06 13.31
CA PRO A 484 -23.94 -12.15 12.17
C PRO A 484 -23.51 -10.72 12.55
N GLY A 485 -24.03 -10.21 13.68
CA GLY A 485 -23.68 -8.88 14.18
C GLY A 485 -22.28 -8.83 14.78
N MET A 486 -21.83 -9.89 15.43
CA MET A 486 -20.46 -9.99 15.97
C MET A 486 -19.41 -10.06 14.86
N ILE A 487 -19.67 -10.80 13.77
CA ILE A 487 -18.79 -10.84 12.60
C ILE A 487 -18.75 -9.46 11.93
N ALA A 488 -19.91 -8.81 11.77
CA ALA A 488 -19.96 -7.44 11.25
C ALA A 488 -19.16 -6.46 12.12
N ALA A 489 -19.21 -6.59 13.46
CA ALA A 489 -18.40 -5.78 14.38
C ALA A 489 -16.89 -5.91 14.13
N VAL A 490 -16.39 -7.14 13.93
CA VAL A 490 -14.98 -7.41 13.64
C VAL A 490 -14.58 -6.82 12.28
N MET A 491 -15.43 -6.98 11.26
CA MET A 491 -15.18 -6.43 9.92
C MET A 491 -15.18 -4.90 9.91
N ILE A 492 -16.08 -4.25 10.66
CA ILE A 492 -16.05 -2.79 10.87
C ILE A 492 -14.73 -2.38 11.55
N GLY A 493 -14.27 -3.17 12.53
CA GLY A 493 -12.96 -2.99 13.16
C GLY A 493 -11.80 -3.07 12.17
N PHE A 494 -11.82 -4.04 11.26
CA PHE A 494 -10.84 -4.14 10.17
C PHE A 494 -10.83 -2.89 9.29
N GLY A 495 -12.01 -2.45 8.84
CA GLY A 495 -12.15 -1.26 7.99
C GLY A 495 -11.58 0.00 8.66
N ARG A 496 -11.81 0.15 9.97
CA ARG A 496 -11.20 1.23 10.77
C ARG A 496 -9.68 1.09 10.87
N ALA A 497 -9.16 -0.11 11.11
CA ALA A 497 -7.73 -0.33 11.23
C ALA A 497 -6.99 -0.09 9.89
N ALA A 498 -7.57 -0.53 8.78
CA ALA A 498 -7.03 -0.29 7.44
C ALA A 498 -7.03 1.21 7.06
N GLY A 499 -8.01 1.97 7.58
CA GLY A 499 -8.11 3.42 7.41
C GLY A 499 -7.36 4.24 8.45
N GLU A 500 -6.67 3.64 9.41
CA GLU A 500 -5.93 4.39 10.43
C GLU A 500 -4.75 5.11 9.80
N THR A 501 -4.61 6.39 10.13
CA THR A 501 -3.57 7.25 9.53
C THR A 501 -2.53 7.66 10.54
N MET A 502 -2.95 8.12 11.73
CA MET A 502 -2.03 8.84 12.61
C MET A 502 -1.13 7.93 13.41
N ILE A 503 -1.67 6.81 13.91
CA ILE A 503 -0.85 5.80 14.61
C ILE A 503 0.21 5.23 13.65
N LEU A 504 -0.15 5.00 12.38
CA LEU A 504 0.77 4.45 11.38
C LEU A 504 1.87 5.44 10.99
N LEU A 505 1.53 6.72 10.80
CA LEU A 505 2.52 7.77 10.56
C LEU A 505 3.60 7.83 11.65
N MET A 506 3.20 7.63 12.91
CA MET A 506 4.08 7.79 14.07
C MET A 506 4.88 6.54 14.43
N LEU A 507 4.31 5.34 14.25
CA LEU A 507 4.88 4.09 14.79
C LEU A 507 5.40 3.11 13.75
N SER A 508 5.02 3.26 12.48
CA SER A 508 5.35 2.24 11.48
C SER A 508 6.77 2.33 10.95
N GLY A 509 7.47 3.45 11.18
CA GLY A 509 8.77 3.74 10.58
C GLY A 509 8.69 4.11 9.09
N ASN A 510 7.50 4.00 8.47
CA ASN A 510 7.22 4.33 7.07
C ASN A 510 8.14 3.63 6.06
N THR A 511 8.55 2.40 6.35
CA THR A 511 9.40 1.58 5.49
C THR A 511 8.58 0.80 4.47
N GLY A 512 8.70 1.15 3.19
CA GLY A 512 7.93 0.58 2.08
C GLY A 512 8.46 -0.76 1.58
N ILE A 513 8.53 -1.77 2.44
CA ILE A 513 9.05 -3.11 2.15
C ILE A 513 7.94 -4.17 2.27
N ILE A 514 8.05 -5.22 1.46
CA ILE A 514 7.18 -6.41 1.57
C ILE A 514 7.95 -7.48 2.33
N ASP A 515 7.76 -7.49 3.65
CA ASP A 515 8.29 -8.55 4.52
C ASP A 515 7.25 -8.99 5.56
N MET A 516 7.16 -10.31 5.76
CA MET A 516 6.29 -10.95 6.75
C MET A 516 6.84 -10.83 8.18
N SER A 517 8.12 -10.46 8.36
CA SER A 517 8.67 -10.24 9.70
C SER A 517 7.86 -9.20 10.47
N VAL A 518 7.37 -9.58 11.64
CA VAL A 518 6.61 -8.67 12.51
C VAL A 518 7.52 -7.71 13.29
N PHE A 519 8.84 -7.95 13.27
CA PHE A 519 9.86 -7.18 13.96
C PHE A 519 10.39 -5.99 13.15
N GLU A 520 9.95 -5.86 11.90
CA GLU A 520 10.26 -4.74 11.03
C GLU A 520 9.10 -3.76 10.92
N GLY A 521 9.43 -2.53 10.49
CA GLY A 521 8.47 -1.49 10.18
C GLY A 521 7.58 -1.84 8.98
N LEU A 522 6.66 -0.95 8.68
CA LEU A 522 5.82 -1.04 7.49
C LEU A 522 5.50 0.37 6.99
N ARG A 523 4.89 0.45 5.81
CA ARG A 523 4.32 1.69 5.30
C ARG A 523 2.89 1.42 4.87
N SER A 524 1.94 2.23 5.33
CA SER A 524 0.54 2.10 4.90
C SER A 524 0.19 3.09 3.80
N VAL A 525 -0.89 2.78 3.07
CA VAL A 525 -1.48 3.71 2.10
C VAL A 525 -1.90 5.02 2.78
N SER A 526 -2.61 4.93 3.91
CA SER A 526 -3.10 6.08 4.66
C SER A 526 -1.98 7.01 5.13
N ALA A 527 -0.89 6.45 5.69
CA ALA A 527 0.27 7.21 6.11
C ALA A 527 0.95 7.90 4.91
N SER A 528 1.07 7.20 3.79
CA SER A 528 1.67 7.76 2.57
C SER A 528 0.84 8.92 2.01
N LEU A 529 -0.49 8.79 1.99
CA LEU A 529 -1.39 9.87 1.57
C LEU A 529 -1.23 11.10 2.46
N ALA A 530 -1.19 10.91 3.78
CA ALA A 530 -1.07 12.03 4.71
C ALA A 530 0.29 12.73 4.65
N LEU A 531 1.36 11.97 4.40
CA LEU A 531 2.72 12.50 4.30
C LEU A 531 2.98 13.19 2.96
N GLU A 532 2.57 12.58 1.86
CA GLU A 532 3.03 12.97 0.52
C GLU A 532 2.04 13.81 -0.27
N LEU A 533 0.73 13.71 0.00
CA LEU A 533 -0.27 14.49 -0.74
C LEU A 533 -0.12 16.01 -0.58
N PRO A 534 0.25 16.55 0.60
CA PRO A 534 0.48 17.99 0.75
C PRO A 534 1.69 18.50 -0.04
N GLU A 535 2.70 17.65 -0.25
CA GLU A 535 3.98 18.00 -0.88
C GLU A 535 4.00 17.72 -2.39
N ALA A 536 3.08 16.88 -2.89
CA ALA A 536 3.03 16.49 -4.29
C ALA A 536 2.62 17.67 -5.20
N PRO A 537 3.44 18.04 -6.21
CA PRO A 537 3.07 19.07 -7.17
C PRO A 537 1.79 18.71 -7.91
N ARG A 538 0.89 19.69 -8.09
CA ARG A 538 -0.36 19.46 -8.84
C ARG A 538 -0.07 19.01 -10.27
N ASP A 539 -0.91 18.10 -10.77
CA ASP A 539 -0.82 17.49 -12.11
C ASP A 539 0.49 16.73 -12.40
N SER A 540 1.26 16.37 -11.36
CA SER A 540 2.39 15.45 -11.48
C SER A 540 1.93 13.99 -11.46
N SER A 541 2.73 13.08 -12.01
CA SER A 541 2.47 11.63 -11.91
C SER A 541 2.33 11.19 -10.45
N HIS A 542 3.18 11.70 -9.56
CA HIS A 542 3.12 11.41 -8.12
C HIS A 542 1.76 11.79 -7.52
N TYR A 543 1.28 13.00 -7.81
CA TYR A 543 -0.04 13.46 -7.38
C TYR A 543 -1.15 12.52 -7.85
N HIS A 544 -1.16 12.14 -9.13
CA HIS A 544 -2.16 11.23 -9.68
C HIS A 544 -2.09 9.81 -9.07
N VAL A 545 -0.88 9.28 -8.83
CA VAL A 545 -0.68 7.97 -8.17
C VAL A 545 -1.25 7.99 -6.75
N LEU A 546 -1.07 9.08 -5.99
CA LEU A 546 -1.67 9.20 -4.66
C LEU A 546 -3.20 9.15 -4.71
N PHE A 547 -3.84 9.73 -5.73
CA PHE A 547 -5.29 9.60 -5.90
C PHE A 547 -5.71 8.17 -6.26
N VAL A 548 -4.93 7.45 -7.08
CA VAL A 548 -5.14 6.01 -7.33
C VAL A 548 -5.07 5.21 -6.02
N MET A 549 -4.08 5.49 -5.17
CA MET A 549 -3.95 4.86 -3.86
C MET A 549 -5.16 5.14 -2.96
N GLY A 550 -5.65 6.39 -2.94
CA GLY A 550 -6.87 6.76 -2.23
C GLY A 550 -8.10 6.00 -2.72
N LEU A 551 -8.26 5.88 -4.04
CA LEU A 551 -9.34 5.09 -4.65
C LEU A 551 -9.22 3.60 -4.33
N MET A 552 -8.01 3.03 -4.32
CA MET A 552 -7.77 1.64 -3.92
C MET A 552 -8.13 1.41 -2.45
N LEU A 553 -7.71 2.31 -1.55
CA LEU A 553 -8.07 2.21 -0.13
C LEU A 553 -9.58 2.32 0.07
N PHE A 554 -10.23 3.25 -0.64
CA PHE A 554 -11.68 3.36 -0.66
C PHE A 554 -12.35 2.07 -1.18
N ALA A 555 -11.87 1.50 -2.28
CA ALA A 555 -12.40 0.27 -2.84
C ALA A 555 -12.26 -0.93 -1.88
N VAL A 556 -11.12 -1.08 -1.22
CA VAL A 556 -10.88 -2.13 -0.22
C VAL A 556 -11.80 -1.96 0.99
N THR A 557 -11.88 -0.75 1.55
CA THR A 557 -12.75 -0.48 2.71
C THR A 557 -14.22 -0.65 2.36
N PHE A 558 -14.64 -0.20 1.18
CA PHE A 558 -16.00 -0.42 0.66
C PHE A 558 -16.31 -1.91 0.47
N ALA A 559 -15.39 -2.69 -0.11
CA ALA A 559 -15.57 -4.12 -0.32
C ALA A 559 -15.71 -4.87 1.02
N VAL A 560 -14.84 -4.58 1.99
CA VAL A 560 -14.91 -5.18 3.33
C VAL A 560 -16.23 -4.83 4.02
N ASN A 561 -16.62 -3.56 4.03
CA ASN A 561 -17.86 -3.12 4.67
C ASN A 561 -19.10 -3.73 4.00
N THR A 562 -19.10 -3.81 2.67
CA THR A 562 -20.20 -4.45 1.91
C THR A 562 -20.25 -5.94 2.21
N LEU A 563 -19.11 -6.63 2.21
CA LEU A 563 -19.03 -8.05 2.53
C LEU A 563 -19.51 -8.32 3.97
N ALA A 564 -19.23 -7.43 4.91
CA ALA A 564 -19.71 -7.54 6.29
C ALA A 564 -21.25 -7.53 6.36
N GLU A 565 -21.91 -6.64 5.62
CA GLU A 565 -23.37 -6.57 5.59
C GLU A 565 -23.98 -7.77 4.86
N LEU A 566 -23.37 -8.23 3.75
CA LEU A 566 -23.81 -9.43 3.03
C LEU A 566 -23.70 -10.69 3.90
N ILE A 567 -22.60 -10.86 4.63
CA ILE A 567 -22.43 -11.97 5.57
C ILE A 567 -23.51 -11.90 6.67
N LYS A 568 -23.72 -10.71 7.23
CA LYS A 568 -24.74 -10.49 8.27
C LYS A 568 -26.14 -10.91 7.80
N ASP A 569 -26.52 -10.52 6.59
CA ASP A 569 -27.82 -10.90 6.02
C ASP A 569 -27.92 -12.40 5.73
N SER A 570 -26.86 -13.01 5.18
CA SER A 570 -26.85 -14.46 4.88
C SER A 570 -26.99 -15.32 6.15
N VAL A 571 -26.28 -14.99 7.23
CA VAL A 571 -26.34 -15.72 8.49
C VAL A 571 -27.68 -15.48 9.19
N LYS A 572 -28.26 -14.28 9.05
CA LYS A 572 -29.60 -13.95 9.58
C LYS A 572 -30.72 -14.71 8.85
N ALA A 573 -30.60 -14.93 7.54
CA ALA A 573 -31.53 -15.76 6.78
C ALA A 573 -31.48 -17.23 7.27
N LYS A 574 -30.26 -17.79 7.37
CA LYS A 574 -30.04 -19.16 7.81
C LYS A 574 -30.52 -19.44 9.24
N THR A 575 -30.37 -18.48 10.15
CA THR A 575 -30.84 -18.60 11.54
C THR A 575 -32.36 -18.46 11.70
N ARG A 576 -33.05 -17.85 10.73
CA ARG A 576 -34.52 -17.75 10.71
C ARG A 576 -35.21 -18.95 10.02
N GLY A 577 -34.45 -19.89 9.47
CA GLY A 577 -34.99 -21.05 8.76
C GLY A 577 -35.65 -20.72 7.42
N VAL A 578 -35.20 -19.64 6.76
CA VAL A 578 -35.61 -19.26 5.39
C VAL A 578 -34.56 -19.66 4.39
#